data_AF-A0A2V3TV32-F1
#
_entry.id   AF-A0A2V3TV32-F1
#
_cell.length_a   1.000
_cell.length_b   1.000
_cell.length_c   1.000
_cell.angle_alpha   90.00
_cell.angle_beta   90.00
_cell.angle_gamma   90.00
#
_symmetry.space_group_name_H-M   'P 1'
#
loop_
_entity.id
_entity.type
_entity.pdbx_description
1 polymer ?
#
loop_
_entity_poly.entity_id
_entity_poly.type
_entity_poly.pdbx_seq_one_letter_code
_entity_poly.pdbx_strand_id
1 'polypeptide(L)' 'YQDHDKPEKMYAEAGLDAEGILKAVRAALPEQKGGRTSHLRLA' A
#
# COMPACT_ATOMS: atom_id res chain seq x y z
N TYR A 1 -20.69 -26.09 3.24
CA TYR A 1 -19.50 -25.22 3.21
C TYR A 1 -19.78 -24.19 2.13
N GLN A 2 -19.79 -22.89 2.47
CA GLN A 2 -19.87 -21.86 1.45
C GLN A 2 -18.62 -21.99 0.58
N ASP A 3 -18.80 -22.19 -0.72
CA ASP A 3 -17.77 -21.94 -1.71
C ASP A 3 -17.48 -20.44 -1.66
N HIS A 4 -16.55 -20.07 -0.78
CA HIS A 4 -15.86 -18.79 -0.88
C HIS A 4 -14.93 -18.93 -2.08
N ASP A 5 -15.50 -18.90 -3.29
CA ASP A 5 -14.77 -18.85 -4.54
C ASP A 5 -13.98 -17.54 -4.56
N LYS A 6 -12.83 -17.59 -3.88
CA LYS A 6 -11.68 -16.69 -3.94
C LYS A 6 -12.00 -15.27 -3.46
N PRO A 7 -11.89 -15.00 -2.14
CA PRO A 7 -11.95 -13.63 -1.62
C PRO A 7 -10.91 -12.71 -2.28
N GLU A 8 -9.88 -13.28 -2.92
CA GLU A 8 -8.94 -12.57 -3.79
C GLU A 8 -9.62 -11.65 -4.82
N LYS A 9 -10.75 -12.05 -5.42
CA LYS A 9 -11.45 -11.19 -6.39
C LYS A 9 -12.09 -9.97 -5.74
N MET A 10 -12.65 -10.13 -4.54
CA MET A 10 -13.20 -9.00 -3.78
C MET A 10 -12.12 -8.00 -3.37
N TYR A 11 -10.94 -8.48 -2.99
CA TYR A 11 -9.82 -7.59 -2.68
C TYR A 11 -9.30 -6.86 -3.92
N ALA A 12 -9.28 -7.52 -5.08
CA ALA A 12 -8.92 -6.88 -6.34
C ALA A 12 -9.92 -5.79 -6.76
N GLU A 13 -11.23 -6.02 -6.63
CA GLU A 13 -12.25 -5.01 -6.92
C GLU A 13 -12.17 -3.80 -5.99
N ALA A 14 -11.81 -4.03 -4.72
CA ALA A 14 -11.60 -2.96 -3.74
C ALA A 14 -10.26 -2.21 -3.93
N GLY A 15 -9.41 -2.60 -4.89
CA GLY A 15 -8.07 -2.04 -5.07
C GLY A 15 -7.11 -2.40 -3.93
N LEU A 16 -7.45 -3.41 -3.13
CA LEU A 16 -6.60 -4.03 -2.11
C LEU A 16 -5.71 -5.13 -2.70
N ASP A 17 -5.73 -5.32 -4.01
CA ASP A 17 -4.74 -6.12 -4.73
C ASP A 17 -3.35 -5.45 -4.68
N ALA A 18 -2.31 -6.26 -4.87
CA ALA A 18 -0.92 -5.81 -4.91
C ALA A 18 -0.70 -4.58 -5.81
N GLU A 19 -1.32 -4.53 -6.99
CA GLU A 19 -1.19 -3.39 -7.90
C GLU A 19 -1.86 -2.12 -7.35
N GLY A 20 -3.05 -2.27 -6.74
CA GLY A 20 -3.79 -1.17 -6.13
C GLY A 20 -3.07 -0.59 -4.92
N ILE A 21 -2.50 -1.46 -4.07
CA ILE A 21 -1.65 -1.08 -2.95
C ILE A 21 -0.41 -0.32 -3.44
N LEU A 22 0.30 -0.84 -4.44
CA LEU A 22 1.49 -0.18 -4.99
C LEU A 22 1.16 1.20 -5.58
N LYS A 23 0.02 1.34 -6.26
CA LYS A 23 -0.46 2.63 -6.79
C LYS A 23 -0.78 3.61 -5.66
N ALA A 24 -1.50 3.17 -4.63
CA ALA A 24 -1.83 4.00 -3.47
C ALA A 24 -0.57 4.44 -2.71
N VAL A 25 0.36 3.51 -2.49
CA VAL A 25 1.66 3.79 -1.85
C VAL A 25 2.47 4.79 -2.67
N ARG A 26 2.56 4.62 -3.99
CA ARG A 26 3.26 5.57 -4.87
C ARG A 26 2.59 6.94 -4.91
N ALA A 27 1.27 7.01 -4.82
CA ALA A 27 0.53 8.27 -4.77
C ALA A 27 0.65 8.96 -3.41
N ALA A 28 0.72 8.19 -2.32
CA ALA A 28 0.86 8.70 -0.97
C ALA A 28 2.31 9.08 -0.62
N LEU A 29 3.28 8.41 -1.23
CA LEU A 29 4.69 8.77 -1.10
C LEU A 29 4.93 10.06 -1.87
N PRO A 30 5.30 11.18 -1.20
CA PRO A 30 5.83 12.32 -1.91
C PRO A 30 7.08 11.87 -2.68
N GLU A 31 7.25 12.38 -3.90
CA GLU A 31 8.44 12.14 -4.72
C GLU A 31 9.67 12.24 -3.81
N GLN A 32 10.43 11.15 -3.64
CA GLN A 32 11.62 11.16 -2.78
C GLN A 32 12.71 12.00 -3.46
N LYS A 33 12.52 13.31 -3.49
CA LYS A 33 13.53 14.32 -3.74
C LYS A 33 14.18 14.61 -2.39
N GLY A 34 15.14 13.77 -2.02
CA GLY A 34 16.02 14.00 -0.89
C GLY A 34 15.68 13.15 0.32
N GLY A 35 16.65 12.32 0.71
CA GLY A 35 16.62 11.49 1.90
C GLY A 35 16.19 12.32 3.11
N ARG A 36 15.04 11.95 3.68
CA ARG A 36 14.61 12.52 4.95
C ARG A 36 15.49 11.89 6.01
N THR A 37 16.61 12.55 6.29
CA THR A 37 17.47 12.23 7.41
C THR A 37 16.67 12.47 8.69
N SER A 38 15.96 11.43 9.13
CA SER A 38 15.31 11.37 10.42
C SER A 38 16.39 11.26 11.48
N HIS A 39 17.03 12.39 11.78
CA HIS A 39 17.76 12.56 13.02
C HIS A 39 16.71 12.69 14.13
N LEU A 40 16.22 11.54 14.59
CA LEU A 40 15.48 11.47 15.83
C LEU A 40 16.47 11.87 16.93
N ARG A 41 16.39 13.13 17.38
CA ARG A 41 17.16 13.60 18.52
C ARG A 41 16.58 12.94 19.77
N LEU A 42 17.29 11.93 20.26
CA LEU A 42 17.08 11.41 21.61
C LEU A 42 17.78 12.38 22.58
N ALA A 43 17.04 12.77 23.61
CA ALA A 43 17.42 13.70 24.66
C ALA A 43 18.70 13.29 25.40
#